data_AF-A0A1G0H8C1-F1
#
_entry.id   AF-A0A1G0H8C1-F1
#
_cell.length_a   1.000
_cell.length_b   1.000
_cell.length_c   1.000
_cell.angle_alpha   90.00
_cell.angle_beta   90.00
_cell.angle_gamma   90.00
#
_symmetry.space_group_name_H-M   'P 1'
#
loop_
_entity.id
_entity.type
_entity.pdbx_description
1 polymer ?
#
loop_
_entity_poly.entity_id
_entity_poly.type
_entity_poly.pdbx_seq_one_letter_code
_entity_poly.pdbx_strand_id
1 'polypeptide(L)'
;MYNPLAINSEPTQFNFFSNYSLSKKMKITLAIFNAILFFTISKVGADSAKKIQALNTNTGDNILLTSAIFSAVYYGVFFYLTLGIMQLYPKDKLEKILTFFAIISASAFFTAGKEGAESLGISEPIAFANGFILFLFRIVNCVDSAVQLPSRTIELIQRVQNSVDRRHTTAEVVRLFFALILSLEYSAASTDSMFSAFSATFDLLAIPMCLTRTIFEYFFASVGAIGTLFLTAYWMHRGIAECTFGKHPDAAPTDCYILLAVILCIPTTAGALGPVSAKTAVMFSKGGEGLNWVTVGVAAVFSFMGYAPGVAGILRSCHFKPAEKNREEDHLVDNTSLRSFAAC
;
A
#
# COMPACT_ATOMS: atom_id res chain seq x y z
N MET A 1 46.60 22.33 8.49
CA MET A 1 45.50 22.90 9.28
C MET A 1 44.59 23.66 8.32
N TYR A 2 43.46 23.06 7.95
CA TYR A 2 42.49 23.66 7.03
C TYR A 2 41.13 23.67 7.72
N ASN A 3 40.57 24.86 7.86
CA ASN A 3 39.25 25.14 8.41
C ASN A 3 38.26 25.22 7.24
N PRO A 4 37.31 24.28 7.09
CA PRO A 4 36.23 24.45 6.13
C PRO A 4 35.08 25.19 6.82
N LEU A 5 34.92 26.44 6.39
CA LEU A 5 33.78 27.30 6.62
C LEU A 5 32.46 26.55 6.44
N ALA A 6 31.58 26.77 7.42
CA ALA A 6 30.17 26.47 7.38
C ALA A 6 29.54 27.00 6.08
N ILE A 7 29.16 26.08 5.19
CA ILE A 7 28.16 26.36 4.16
C ILE A 7 26.81 26.06 4.79
N ASN A 8 26.32 27.06 5.53
CA ASN A 8 24.88 27.23 5.74
C ASN A 8 24.29 27.62 4.38
N SER A 9 23.89 26.63 3.60
CA SER A 9 22.83 26.82 2.61
C SER A 9 21.70 25.90 3.00
N GLU A 10 20.87 26.36 3.93
CA GLU A 10 19.49 25.91 4.01
C GLU A 10 18.94 25.93 2.58
N PRO A 11 18.46 24.81 2.03
CA PRO A 11 17.69 24.89 0.81
C PRO A 11 16.46 25.71 1.18
N THR A 12 16.40 26.94 0.69
CA THR A 12 15.21 27.77 0.66
C THR A 12 14.13 26.95 -0.05
N GLN A 13 13.38 26.19 0.75
CA GLN A 13 12.17 25.55 0.33
C GLN A 13 11.25 26.69 -0.08
N PHE A 14 11.11 26.89 -1.38
CA PHE A 14 10.01 27.68 -1.95
C PHE A 14 8.72 26.92 -1.62
N ASN A 15 8.27 27.12 -0.38
CA ASN A 15 7.10 26.56 0.24
C ASN A 15 5.88 27.35 -0.23
N PHE A 16 5.55 27.25 -1.51
CA PHE A 16 4.29 27.82 -2.01
C PHE A 16 3.08 26.93 -1.68
N PHE A 17 3.29 25.69 -1.18
CA PHE A 17 2.23 24.75 -0.81
C PHE A 17 2.41 24.00 0.53
N SER A 18 3.41 24.31 1.37
CA SER A 18 3.58 23.65 2.68
C SER A 18 2.47 23.96 3.70
N ASN A 19 1.52 24.83 3.36
CA ASN A 19 0.50 25.32 4.27
C ASN A 19 -0.93 24.77 4.03
N TYR A 20 -1.14 23.88 3.05
CA TYR A 20 -2.44 23.21 2.92
C TYR A 20 -2.48 21.91 3.74
N SER A 21 -2.46 22.07 5.06
CA SER A 21 -2.90 21.00 5.95
C SER A 21 -4.40 20.76 5.68
N LEU A 22 -4.71 19.70 4.94
CA LEU A 22 -6.05 19.13 4.81
C LEU A 22 -6.76 19.16 6.18
N SER A 23 -7.90 19.85 6.26
CA SER A 23 -8.64 19.93 7.52
C SER A 23 -9.01 18.52 8.01
N LYS A 24 -9.10 18.31 9.32
CA LYS A 24 -9.49 17.01 9.91
C LYS A 24 -10.80 16.49 9.30
N LYS A 25 -11.78 17.38 9.09
CA LYS A 25 -13.05 17.06 8.43
C LYS A 25 -12.84 16.56 7.00
N MET A 26 -12.02 17.24 6.21
CA MET A 26 -11.73 16.84 4.83
C MET A 26 -11.00 15.49 4.75
N LYS A 27 -10.04 15.23 5.66
CA LYS A 27 -9.37 13.92 5.75
C LYS A 27 -10.35 12.79 6.08
N ILE A 28 -11.26 13.02 7.03
CA ILE A 28 -12.29 12.04 7.40
C ILE A 28 -13.23 11.78 6.22
N THR A 29 -13.70 12.82 5.53
CA THR A 29 -14.58 12.66 4.36
C THR A 29 -13.90 11.87 3.26
N LEU A 30 -12.66 12.20 2.91
CA LEU A 30 -11.89 11.49 1.90
C LEU A 30 -11.61 10.04 2.30
N ALA A 31 -11.37 9.77 3.58
CA ALA A 31 -11.18 8.42 4.12
C ALA A 31 -12.45 7.55 4.03
N ILE A 32 -13.61 8.11 4.41
CA ILE A 32 -14.90 7.42 4.28
C ILE A 32 -15.21 7.14 2.81
N PHE A 33 -14.99 8.12 1.95
CA PHE A 33 -15.24 7.97 0.53
C PHE A 33 -14.32 6.90 -0.09
N ASN A 34 -13.03 6.90 0.26
CA ASN A 34 -12.10 5.86 -0.15
C ASN A 34 -12.48 4.49 0.41
N ALA A 35 -13.02 4.39 1.63
CA ALA A 35 -13.51 3.13 2.19
C ALA A 35 -14.67 2.56 1.38
N ILE A 36 -15.68 3.39 1.05
CA ILE A 36 -16.84 2.99 0.24
C ILE A 36 -16.38 2.51 -1.15
N LEU A 37 -15.47 3.25 -1.77
CA LEU A 37 -14.90 2.85 -3.05
C LEU A 37 -14.05 1.57 -2.93
N PHE A 38 -13.31 1.38 -1.84
CA PHE A 38 -12.53 0.17 -1.65
C PHE A 38 -13.39 -1.07 -1.38
N PHE A 39 -14.60 -0.90 -0.87
CA PHE A 39 -15.58 -1.98 -0.77
C PHE A 39 -15.90 -2.59 -2.14
N THR A 40 -16.06 -1.78 -3.19
CA THR A 40 -16.37 -2.29 -4.53
C THR A 40 -15.22 -3.14 -5.08
N ILE A 41 -13.97 -2.67 -4.93
CA ILE A 41 -12.76 -3.44 -5.29
C ILE A 41 -12.70 -4.76 -4.53
N SER A 42 -12.95 -4.70 -3.21
CA SER A 42 -12.87 -5.87 -2.35
C SER A 42 -13.99 -6.87 -2.66
N LYS A 43 -15.15 -6.42 -3.11
CA LYS A 43 -16.24 -7.27 -3.56
C LYS A 43 -15.84 -8.08 -4.81
N VAL A 44 -15.19 -7.46 -5.80
CA VAL A 44 -14.67 -8.19 -6.98
C VAL A 44 -13.68 -9.25 -6.57
N GLY A 45 -12.69 -8.89 -5.75
CA GLY A 45 -11.70 -9.87 -5.33
C GLY A 45 -12.29 -10.99 -4.48
N ALA A 46 -13.34 -10.71 -3.71
CA ALA A 46 -14.10 -11.73 -3.00
C ALA A 46 -14.86 -12.67 -3.96
N ASP A 47 -15.48 -12.13 -5.01
CA ASP A 47 -16.14 -12.94 -6.05
C ASP A 47 -15.15 -13.80 -6.84
N SER A 48 -13.94 -13.29 -7.08
CA SER A 48 -12.85 -14.07 -7.67
C SER A 48 -12.37 -15.18 -6.75
N ALA A 49 -12.18 -14.89 -5.46
CA ALA A 49 -11.82 -15.91 -4.46
C ALA A 49 -12.90 -17.00 -4.38
N LYS A 50 -14.18 -16.64 -4.45
CA LYS A 50 -15.30 -17.59 -4.50
C LYS A 50 -15.16 -18.57 -5.66
N LYS A 51 -14.86 -18.05 -6.86
CA LYS A 51 -14.66 -18.86 -8.08
C LYS A 51 -13.46 -19.79 -7.95
N ILE A 52 -12.34 -19.29 -7.44
CA ILE A 52 -11.09 -20.05 -7.31
C ILE A 52 -11.20 -21.15 -6.22
N GLN A 53 -11.87 -20.87 -5.11
CA GLN A 53 -11.98 -21.77 -3.97
C GLN A 53 -13.26 -22.63 -3.95
N ALA A 54 -14.10 -22.53 -4.99
CA ALA A 54 -15.38 -23.23 -5.12
C ALA A 54 -16.34 -23.05 -3.91
N LEU A 55 -16.27 -21.89 -3.23
CA LEU A 55 -17.04 -21.60 -2.02
C LEU A 55 -18.50 -21.20 -2.33
N ASN A 56 -19.29 -22.12 -2.87
CA ASN A 56 -20.68 -21.89 -3.29
C ASN A 56 -21.72 -22.14 -2.17
N THR A 57 -21.44 -21.71 -0.95
CA THR A 57 -22.37 -21.85 0.19
C THR A 57 -22.75 -20.49 0.76
N ASN A 58 -23.92 -20.38 1.39
CA ASN A 58 -24.36 -19.17 2.09
C ASN A 58 -23.32 -18.70 3.14
N THR A 59 -22.63 -19.65 3.78
CA THR A 59 -21.53 -19.35 4.72
C THR A 59 -20.33 -18.74 4.00
N GLY A 60 -19.96 -19.26 2.83
CA GLY A 60 -18.90 -18.69 1.99
C GLY A 60 -19.22 -17.25 1.58
N ASP A 61 -20.46 -16.99 1.17
CA ASP A 61 -20.90 -15.63 0.79
C ASP A 61 -20.83 -14.64 1.96
N ASN A 62 -21.22 -15.06 3.16
CA ASN A 62 -21.11 -14.23 4.36
C ASN A 62 -19.66 -13.95 4.76
N ILE A 63 -18.77 -14.93 4.65
CA ILE A 63 -17.33 -14.75 4.92
C ILE A 63 -16.72 -13.75 3.93
N LEU A 64 -17.05 -13.89 2.65
CA LEU A 64 -16.55 -13.03 1.58
C LEU A 64 -17.08 -11.59 1.66
N LEU A 65 -18.34 -11.41 2.04
CA LEU A 65 -18.91 -10.10 2.30
C LEU A 65 -18.26 -9.43 3.52
N THR A 66 -18.12 -10.17 4.61
CA THR A 66 -17.43 -9.70 5.82
C THR A 66 -16.02 -9.26 5.50
N SER A 67 -15.33 -10.07 4.69
CA SER A 67 -13.99 -9.80 4.18
C SER A 67 -13.88 -8.49 3.39
N ALA A 68 -14.84 -8.22 2.50
CA ALA A 68 -14.91 -6.95 1.79
C ALA A 68 -15.17 -5.74 2.71
N ILE A 69 -16.02 -5.89 3.72
CA ILE A 69 -16.29 -4.83 4.71
C ILE A 69 -15.05 -4.50 5.53
N PHE A 70 -14.36 -5.51 6.06
CA PHE A 70 -13.12 -5.31 6.82
C PHE A 70 -12.05 -4.65 5.98
N SER A 71 -11.90 -5.07 4.72
CA SER A 71 -11.00 -4.45 3.74
C SER A 71 -11.29 -2.95 3.57
N ALA A 72 -12.56 -2.59 3.39
CA ALA A 72 -13.01 -1.23 3.19
C ALA A 72 -12.74 -0.34 4.42
N VAL A 73 -13.14 -0.79 5.60
CA VAL A 73 -12.92 -0.05 6.86
C VAL A 73 -11.43 0.17 7.09
N TYR A 74 -10.64 -0.89 6.94
CA TYR A 74 -9.20 -0.80 7.14
C TYR A 74 -8.54 0.20 6.19
N TYR A 75 -8.87 0.11 4.90
CA TYR A 75 -8.33 1.03 3.91
C TYR A 75 -8.77 2.48 4.11
N GLY A 76 -9.97 2.71 4.65
CA GLY A 76 -10.39 4.04 5.09
C GLY A 76 -9.46 4.60 6.15
N VAL A 77 -9.17 3.82 7.20
CA VAL A 77 -8.28 4.26 8.29
C VAL A 77 -6.85 4.44 7.80
N PHE A 78 -6.33 3.50 7.00
CA PHE A 78 -5.01 3.62 6.40
C PHE A 78 -4.89 4.88 5.54
N PHE A 79 -5.89 5.16 4.69
CA PHE A 79 -5.89 6.34 3.84
C PHE A 79 -5.95 7.63 4.68
N TYR A 80 -6.78 7.67 5.73
CA TYR A 80 -6.82 8.79 6.67
C TYR A 80 -5.44 9.12 7.27
N LEU A 81 -4.73 8.10 7.75
CA LEU A 81 -3.40 8.26 8.33
C LEU A 81 -2.38 8.71 7.27
N THR A 82 -2.49 8.15 6.07
CA THR A 82 -1.53 8.41 4.98
C THR A 82 -1.69 9.83 4.42
N LEU A 83 -2.92 10.37 4.34
CA LEU A 83 -3.21 11.76 3.95
C LEU A 83 -2.49 12.82 4.80
N GLY A 84 -1.99 12.45 5.99
CA GLY A 84 -1.18 13.33 6.83
C GLY A 84 0.30 13.38 6.50
N ILE A 85 0.82 12.40 5.76
CA ILE A 85 2.27 12.18 5.57
C ILE A 85 2.69 11.93 4.11
N MET A 86 1.74 11.98 3.17
CA MET A 86 2.01 11.73 1.74
C MET A 86 3.02 12.71 1.16
N GLN A 87 3.90 12.19 0.30
CA GLN A 87 4.83 12.96 -0.51
C GLN A 87 4.48 12.78 -1.99
N LEU A 88 3.83 13.78 -2.58
CA LEU A 88 3.34 13.73 -3.96
C LEU A 88 4.20 14.52 -4.95
N TYR A 89 5.29 15.12 -4.48
CA TYR A 89 6.12 16.02 -5.28
C TYR A 89 7.45 15.37 -5.63
N PRO A 90 7.61 14.81 -6.84
CA PRO A 90 8.88 14.26 -7.29
C PRO A 90 9.91 15.37 -7.52
N LYS A 91 11.03 15.29 -6.81
CA LYS A 91 12.13 16.26 -6.80
C LYS A 91 13.14 15.97 -7.90
N ASP A 92 13.50 14.71 -8.08
CA ASP A 92 14.55 14.31 -9.02
C ASP A 92 14.01 13.66 -10.30
N LYS A 93 14.90 13.36 -11.26
CA LYS A 93 14.52 12.75 -12.54
C LYS A 93 13.96 11.35 -12.38
N LEU A 94 14.46 10.58 -11.41
CA LEU A 94 14.05 9.20 -11.19
C LEU A 94 12.63 9.17 -10.62
N GLU A 95 12.36 9.96 -9.59
CA GLU A 95 11.03 10.12 -8.99
C GLU A 95 9.99 10.56 -10.03
N LYS A 96 10.36 11.43 -10.98
CA LYS A 96 9.47 11.85 -12.09
C LYS A 96 9.14 10.70 -13.04
N ILE A 97 10.14 9.90 -13.42
CA ILE A 97 9.94 8.73 -14.28
C ILE A 97 9.06 7.69 -13.57
N LEU A 98 9.35 7.39 -12.30
CA LEU A 98 8.57 6.45 -11.51
C LEU A 98 7.12 6.93 -11.30
N THR A 99 6.93 8.23 -11.09
CA THR A 99 5.61 8.85 -10.97
C THR A 99 4.77 8.68 -12.24
N PHE A 100 5.37 8.76 -13.42
CA PHE A 100 4.67 8.48 -14.69
C PHE A 100 4.17 7.03 -14.75
N PHE A 101 5.02 6.07 -14.40
CA PHE A 101 4.61 4.65 -14.35
C PHE A 101 3.55 4.39 -13.27
N ALA A 102 3.62 5.09 -12.15
CA ALA A 102 2.65 4.98 -11.06
C ALA A 102 1.23 5.39 -11.47
N ILE A 103 1.09 6.43 -12.29
CA ILE A 103 -0.22 6.85 -12.84
C ILE A 103 -0.81 5.74 -13.71
N ILE A 104 0.01 5.12 -14.56
CA ILE A 104 -0.44 4.03 -15.45
C ILE A 104 -0.80 2.79 -14.63
N SER A 105 -0.03 2.47 -13.58
CA SER A 105 -0.34 1.39 -12.63
C SER A 105 -1.72 1.56 -11.97
N ALA A 106 -2.12 2.80 -11.67
CA ALA A 106 -3.43 3.07 -11.07
C ALA A 106 -4.63 2.64 -11.95
N SER A 107 -4.43 2.44 -13.26
CA SER A 107 -5.48 1.99 -14.19
C SER A 107 -6.08 0.63 -13.81
N ALA A 108 -5.33 -0.26 -13.15
CA ALA A 108 -5.87 -1.55 -12.68
C ALA A 108 -7.09 -1.37 -11.74
N PHE A 109 -7.13 -0.27 -10.99
CA PHE A 109 -8.23 0.05 -10.08
C PHE A 109 -9.48 0.59 -10.79
N PHE A 110 -9.35 1.06 -12.04
CA PHE A 110 -10.49 1.47 -12.85
C PHE A 110 -11.42 0.28 -13.13
N THR A 111 -10.86 -0.78 -13.72
CA THR A 111 -11.60 -2.00 -14.06
C THR A 111 -12.14 -2.68 -12.81
N ALA A 112 -11.31 -2.85 -11.77
CA ALA A 112 -11.74 -3.45 -10.51
C ALA A 112 -12.89 -2.66 -9.84
N GLY A 113 -12.85 -1.32 -9.91
CA GLY A 113 -13.90 -0.47 -9.40
C GLY A 113 -15.21 -0.56 -10.19
N LYS A 114 -15.11 -0.57 -11.53
CA LYS A 114 -16.26 -0.74 -12.43
C LYS A 114 -16.93 -2.10 -12.20
N GLU A 115 -16.16 -3.18 -12.31
CA GLU A 115 -16.69 -4.54 -12.18
C GLU A 115 -17.27 -4.79 -10.77
N GLY A 116 -16.72 -4.15 -9.75
CA GLY A 116 -17.21 -4.26 -8.38
C GLY A 116 -18.50 -3.52 -8.12
N ALA A 117 -18.68 -2.37 -8.78
CA ALA A 117 -19.95 -1.68 -8.75
C ALA A 117 -21.03 -2.50 -9.50
N GLU A 118 -20.70 -3.05 -10.68
CA GLU A 118 -21.61 -3.91 -11.43
C GLU A 118 -22.05 -5.14 -10.63
N SER A 119 -21.13 -5.79 -9.89
CA SER A 119 -21.47 -6.97 -9.08
C SER A 119 -22.39 -6.65 -7.90
N LEU A 120 -22.49 -5.38 -7.51
CA LEU A 120 -23.45 -4.86 -6.52
C LEU A 120 -24.79 -4.44 -7.15
N GLY A 121 -25.00 -4.67 -8.44
CA GLY A 121 -26.22 -4.29 -9.16
C GLY A 121 -26.30 -2.80 -9.52
N ILE A 122 -25.17 -2.08 -9.46
CA ILE A 122 -25.10 -0.68 -9.88
C ILE A 122 -25.11 -0.61 -11.42
N SER A 123 -25.86 0.33 -11.98
CA SER A 123 -25.97 0.51 -13.43
C SER A 123 -24.62 0.84 -14.07
N GLU A 124 -24.44 0.43 -15.32
CA GLU A 124 -23.17 0.59 -16.05
C GLU A 124 -22.61 2.04 -16.04
N PRO A 125 -23.40 3.11 -16.25
CA PRO A 125 -22.86 4.46 -16.21
C PRO A 125 -22.31 4.86 -14.83
N ILE A 126 -22.99 4.43 -13.76
CA ILE A 126 -22.57 4.72 -12.37
C ILE A 126 -21.37 3.84 -12.00
N ALA A 127 -21.34 2.58 -12.45
CA ALA A 127 -20.21 1.69 -12.26
C ALA A 127 -18.94 2.23 -12.94
N PHE A 128 -19.08 2.75 -14.16
CA PHE A 128 -17.99 3.44 -14.86
C PHE A 128 -17.46 4.63 -14.05
N ALA A 129 -18.34 5.50 -13.56
CA ALA A 129 -17.96 6.64 -12.73
C ALA A 129 -17.25 6.20 -11.44
N ASN A 130 -17.74 5.16 -10.76
CA ASN A 130 -17.10 4.60 -9.58
C ASN A 130 -15.69 4.10 -9.88
N GLY A 131 -15.51 3.36 -10.97
CA GLY A 131 -14.20 2.93 -11.44
C GLY A 131 -13.27 4.11 -11.67
N PHE A 132 -13.74 5.15 -12.37
CA PHE A 132 -12.92 6.30 -12.71
C PHE A 132 -12.49 7.09 -11.47
N ILE A 133 -13.40 7.29 -10.52
CA ILE A 133 -13.10 7.93 -9.24
C ILE A 133 -12.06 7.10 -8.47
N LEU A 134 -12.20 5.78 -8.46
CA LEU A 134 -11.21 4.88 -7.84
C LEU A 134 -9.83 5.03 -8.45
N PHE A 135 -9.75 5.05 -9.79
CA PHE A 135 -8.51 5.32 -10.50
C PHE A 135 -7.85 6.62 -10.02
N LEU A 136 -8.61 7.73 -9.96
CA LEU A 136 -8.08 9.02 -9.50
C LEU A 136 -7.57 8.98 -8.06
N PHE A 137 -8.31 8.36 -7.15
CA PHE A 137 -7.87 8.21 -5.76
C PHE A 137 -6.61 7.35 -5.65
N ARG A 138 -6.45 6.35 -6.53
CA ARG A 138 -5.32 5.41 -6.47
C ARG A 138 -4.05 5.98 -7.08
N ILE A 139 -4.14 6.97 -7.98
CA ILE A 139 -2.97 7.75 -8.42
C ILE A 139 -2.21 8.28 -7.20
N VAL A 140 -2.90 8.82 -6.20
CA VAL A 140 -2.27 9.40 -4.99
C VAL A 140 -1.37 8.38 -4.29
N ASN A 141 -1.88 7.18 -4.04
CA ASN A 141 -1.10 6.12 -3.39
C ASN A 141 0.06 5.62 -4.25
N CYS A 142 -0.17 5.47 -5.56
CA CYS A 142 0.86 5.03 -6.48
C CYS A 142 2.00 6.05 -6.57
N VAL A 143 1.68 7.34 -6.67
CA VAL A 143 2.65 8.43 -6.73
C VAL A 143 3.44 8.55 -5.42
N ASP A 144 2.77 8.51 -4.27
CA ASP A 144 3.44 8.54 -2.96
C ASP A 144 4.53 7.46 -2.85
N SER A 145 4.20 6.25 -3.31
CA SER A 145 5.13 5.11 -3.27
C SER A 145 6.29 5.29 -4.25
N ALA A 146 6.02 5.82 -5.45
CA ALA A 146 7.02 6.09 -6.47
C ALA A 146 8.02 7.18 -6.05
N VAL A 147 7.56 8.21 -5.34
CA VAL A 147 8.41 9.26 -4.78
C VAL A 147 9.27 8.74 -3.64
N GLN A 148 8.73 7.88 -2.77
CA GLN A 148 9.46 7.41 -1.59
C GLN A 148 10.47 6.28 -1.90
N LEU A 149 10.21 5.42 -2.88
CA LEU A 149 11.02 4.22 -3.13
C LEU A 149 12.53 4.50 -3.38
N PRO A 150 12.93 5.50 -4.20
CA PRO A 150 14.36 5.75 -4.46
C PRO A 150 15.16 6.02 -3.19
N SER A 151 14.68 6.95 -2.36
CA SER A 151 15.34 7.31 -1.10
C SER A 151 15.50 6.10 -0.16
N ARG A 152 14.46 5.26 -0.05
CA ARG A 152 14.49 4.02 0.75
C ARG A 152 15.49 3.00 0.21
N THR A 153 15.61 2.89 -1.11
CA THR A 153 16.57 1.99 -1.74
C THR A 153 18.01 2.44 -1.44
N ILE A 154 18.27 3.75 -1.50
CA ILE A 154 19.58 4.33 -1.16
C ILE A 154 19.91 4.10 0.32
N GLU A 155 18.97 4.38 1.23
CA GLU A 155 19.12 4.12 2.67
C GLU A 155 19.50 2.66 2.93
N LEU A 156 18.84 1.72 2.24
CA LEU A 156 19.11 0.29 2.38
C LEU A 156 20.52 -0.07 1.90
N ILE A 157 20.92 0.40 0.71
CA ILE A 157 22.27 0.16 0.18
C ILE A 157 23.33 0.68 1.16
N GLN A 158 23.13 1.87 1.69
CA GLN A 158 24.03 2.46 2.68
C GLN A 158 24.09 1.64 3.98
N ARG A 159 22.95 1.14 4.47
CA ARG A 159 22.92 0.25 5.64
C ARG A 159 23.70 -1.04 5.40
N VAL A 160 23.53 -1.66 4.24
CA VAL A 160 24.24 -2.89 3.86
C VAL A 160 25.75 -2.64 3.74
N GLN A 161 26.15 -1.50 3.19
CA GLN A 161 27.57 -1.13 3.03
C GLN A 161 28.23 -0.79 4.38
N ASN A 162 27.50 -0.15 5.29
CA ASN A 162 28.04 0.35 6.55
C ASN A 162 27.83 -0.62 7.74
N SER A 163 27.16 -1.75 7.55
CA SER A 163 26.87 -2.69 8.63
C SER A 163 28.12 -3.48 9.05
N VAL A 164 28.45 -3.41 10.35
CA VAL A 164 29.50 -4.21 10.99
C VAL A 164 28.98 -5.61 11.35
N ASP A 165 27.67 -5.75 11.59
CA ASP A 165 27.04 -7.03 11.91
C ASP A 165 26.48 -7.72 10.64
N ARG A 166 27.23 -8.71 10.15
CA ARG A 166 26.84 -9.48 8.96
C ARG A 166 25.50 -10.20 9.09
N ARG A 167 25.05 -10.57 10.30
CA ARG A 167 23.81 -11.37 10.48
C ARG A 167 22.55 -10.54 10.21
N HIS A 168 22.49 -9.31 10.73
CA HIS A 168 21.37 -8.40 10.48
C HIS A 168 21.28 -8.03 9.00
N THR A 169 22.41 -7.83 8.34
CA THR A 169 22.51 -7.50 6.92
C THR A 169 22.03 -8.62 6.02
N THR A 170 22.41 -9.88 6.29
CA THR A 170 21.92 -11.03 5.51
C THR A 170 20.41 -11.17 5.60
N ALA A 171 19.81 -10.97 6.79
CA ALA A 171 18.37 -11.02 6.96
C ALA A 171 17.65 -9.92 6.15
N GLU A 172 18.19 -8.70 6.12
CA GLU A 172 17.60 -7.58 5.36
C GLU A 172 17.68 -7.81 3.84
N VAL A 173 18.80 -8.35 3.34
CA VAL A 173 18.97 -8.73 1.94
C VAL A 173 17.99 -9.83 1.52
N VAL A 174 17.82 -10.87 2.34
CA VAL A 174 16.87 -11.95 2.05
C VAL A 174 15.44 -11.43 1.98
N ARG A 175 15.05 -10.50 2.87
CA ARG A 175 13.71 -9.89 2.83
C ARG A 175 13.48 -9.06 1.59
N LEU A 176 14.47 -8.27 1.17
CA LEU A 176 14.37 -7.50 -0.07
C LEU A 176 14.22 -8.43 -1.27
N PHE A 177 14.99 -9.54 -1.29
CA PHE A 177 14.87 -10.54 -2.34
C PHE A 177 13.47 -11.15 -2.42
N PHE A 178 12.90 -11.56 -1.29
CA PHE A 178 11.51 -12.03 -1.24
C PHE A 178 10.50 -10.95 -1.63
N ALA A 179 10.67 -9.71 -1.16
CA ALA A 179 9.82 -8.59 -1.54
C ALA A 179 9.84 -8.38 -3.05
N LEU A 180 11.01 -8.43 -3.70
CA LEU A 180 11.14 -8.26 -5.14
C LEU A 180 10.49 -9.39 -5.94
N ILE A 181 10.69 -10.66 -5.54
CA ILE A 181 10.06 -11.80 -6.20
C ILE A 181 8.53 -11.69 -6.14
N LEU A 182 7.98 -11.46 -4.95
CA LEU A 182 6.53 -11.33 -4.77
C LEU A 182 5.98 -10.11 -5.52
N SER A 183 6.77 -9.04 -5.63
CA SER A 183 6.39 -7.82 -6.38
C SER A 183 6.32 -8.09 -7.87
N LEU A 184 7.27 -8.88 -8.41
CA LEU A 184 7.26 -9.30 -9.80
C LEU A 184 6.03 -10.15 -10.12
N GLU A 185 5.69 -11.09 -9.24
CA GLU A 185 4.51 -11.94 -9.42
C GLU A 185 3.21 -11.11 -9.35
N TYR A 186 3.09 -10.19 -8.39
CA TYR A 186 1.90 -9.33 -8.27
C TYR A 186 1.78 -8.39 -9.48
N SER A 187 2.90 -7.82 -9.91
CA SER A 187 3.00 -6.96 -11.09
C SER A 187 2.56 -7.70 -12.36
N ALA A 188 3.05 -8.92 -12.57
CA ALA A 188 2.66 -9.75 -13.70
C ALA A 188 1.16 -10.08 -13.67
N ALA A 189 0.62 -10.44 -12.50
CA ALA A 189 -0.81 -10.72 -12.33
C ALA A 189 -1.71 -9.48 -12.55
N SER A 190 -1.17 -8.27 -12.38
CA SER A 190 -1.93 -7.01 -12.57
C SER A 190 -2.08 -6.60 -14.05
N THR A 191 -1.30 -7.20 -14.96
CA THR A 191 -1.26 -6.82 -16.39
C THR A 191 -2.62 -6.95 -17.09
N ASP A 192 -3.38 -8.00 -16.79
CA ASP A 192 -4.70 -8.25 -17.40
C ASP A 192 -5.74 -7.19 -17.03
N SER A 193 -5.72 -6.74 -15.77
CA SER A 193 -6.61 -5.68 -15.30
C SER A 193 -6.28 -4.34 -15.96
N MET A 194 -5.00 -4.05 -16.19
CA MET A 194 -4.56 -2.85 -16.90
C MET A 194 -4.93 -2.93 -18.37
N PHE A 195 -4.69 -4.06 -19.04
CA PHE A 195 -5.12 -4.28 -20.42
C PHE A 195 -6.63 -4.01 -20.55
N SER A 196 -7.43 -4.61 -19.67
CA SER A 196 -8.88 -4.40 -19.63
C SER A 196 -9.27 -2.95 -19.36
N ALA A 197 -8.52 -2.23 -18.53
CA ALA A 197 -8.75 -0.81 -18.23
C ALA A 197 -8.53 0.07 -19.47
N PHE A 198 -7.44 -0.16 -20.20
CA PHE A 198 -7.16 0.56 -21.44
C PHE A 198 -8.16 0.20 -22.54
N SER A 199 -8.57 -1.06 -22.63
CA SER A 199 -9.60 -1.46 -23.59
C SER A 199 -10.94 -0.77 -23.34
N ALA A 200 -11.41 -0.77 -22.09
CA ALA A 200 -12.62 -0.06 -21.69
C ALA A 200 -12.53 1.46 -21.91
N THR A 201 -11.34 2.05 -21.76
CA THR A 201 -11.11 3.47 -22.05
C THR A 201 -11.16 3.75 -23.55
N PHE A 202 -10.56 2.90 -24.38
CA PHE A 202 -10.60 3.04 -25.83
C PHE A 202 -12.00 2.80 -26.41
N ASP A 203 -12.78 1.89 -25.84
CA ASP A 203 -14.19 1.71 -26.17
C ASP A 203 -15.01 2.97 -25.87
N LEU A 204 -14.78 3.61 -24.72
CA LEU A 204 -15.43 4.89 -24.38
C LEU A 204 -15.11 5.98 -25.40
N LEU A 205 -13.87 6.02 -25.88
CA LEU A 205 -13.42 6.98 -26.90
C LEU A 205 -13.87 6.60 -28.31
N ALA A 206 -14.66 5.54 -28.47
CA ALA A 206 -15.09 4.99 -29.76
C ALA A 206 -13.92 4.70 -30.71
N ILE A 207 -12.76 4.34 -30.17
CA ILE A 207 -11.58 3.99 -30.98
C ILE A 207 -11.75 2.54 -31.46
N PRO A 208 -11.83 2.31 -32.79
CA PRO A 208 -12.13 0.99 -33.32
C PRO A 208 -11.04 -0.03 -32.98
N MET A 209 -11.44 -1.29 -32.79
CA MET A 209 -10.51 -2.38 -32.54
C MET A 209 -9.69 -2.65 -33.81
N CYS A 210 -8.42 -2.27 -33.75
CA CYS A 210 -7.44 -2.46 -34.82
C CYS A 210 -6.08 -2.83 -34.22
N LEU A 211 -5.16 -3.32 -35.05
CA LEU A 211 -3.82 -3.73 -34.62
C LEU A 211 -3.12 -2.65 -33.79
N THR A 212 -3.26 -1.39 -34.18
CA THR A 212 -2.66 -0.25 -33.47
C THR A 212 -3.23 -0.09 -32.06
N ARG A 213 -4.56 -0.16 -31.89
CA ARG A 213 -5.19 -0.12 -30.56
C ARG A 213 -4.67 -1.25 -29.67
N THR A 214 -4.62 -2.48 -30.19
CA THR A 214 -4.12 -3.64 -29.45
C THR A 214 -2.66 -3.47 -29.02
N ILE A 215 -1.80 -2.93 -29.89
CA ILE A 215 -0.40 -2.62 -29.55
C ILE A 215 -0.34 -1.63 -28.39
N PHE A 216 -1.16 -0.57 -28.40
CA PHE A 216 -1.21 0.40 -27.30
C PHE A 216 -1.69 -0.24 -25.99
N GLU A 217 -2.72 -1.08 -26.02
CA GLU A 217 -3.21 -1.78 -24.82
C GLU A 217 -2.11 -2.63 -24.16
N TYR A 218 -1.36 -3.42 -24.95
CA TYR A 218 -0.22 -4.20 -24.44
C TYR A 218 0.93 -3.32 -23.93
N PHE A 219 1.22 -2.23 -24.64
CA PHE A 219 2.24 -1.28 -24.22
C PHE A 219 1.90 -0.68 -22.86
N PHE A 220 0.69 -0.13 -22.69
CA PHE A 220 0.29 0.49 -21.43
C PHE A 220 0.15 -0.52 -20.29
N ALA A 221 -0.31 -1.75 -20.56
CA ALA A 221 -0.32 -2.82 -19.56
C ALA A 221 1.09 -3.16 -19.06
N SER A 222 2.07 -3.25 -19.96
CA SER A 222 3.48 -3.50 -19.60
C SER A 222 4.07 -2.35 -18.80
N VAL A 223 3.79 -1.11 -19.20
CA VAL A 223 4.24 0.08 -18.49
C VAL A 223 3.61 0.19 -17.10
N GLY A 224 2.32 -0.14 -16.96
CA GLY A 224 1.64 -0.17 -15.67
C GLY A 224 2.15 -1.28 -14.75
N ALA A 225 2.56 -2.42 -15.31
CA ALA A 225 3.20 -3.49 -14.55
C ALA A 225 4.52 -3.03 -13.94
N ILE A 226 5.34 -2.30 -14.69
CA ILE A 226 6.57 -1.67 -14.17
C ILE A 226 6.25 -0.73 -13.00
N GLY A 227 5.23 0.13 -13.13
CA GLY A 227 4.79 0.99 -12.02
C GLY A 227 4.34 0.19 -10.78
N THR A 228 3.64 -0.91 -11.00
CA THR A 228 3.13 -1.80 -9.94
C THR A 228 4.26 -2.54 -9.23
N LEU A 229 5.30 -2.94 -9.94
CA LEU A 229 6.50 -3.57 -9.36
C LEU A 229 7.13 -2.65 -8.30
N PHE A 230 7.33 -1.37 -8.64
CA PHE A 230 7.92 -0.41 -7.72
C PHE A 230 7.01 -0.11 -6.52
N LEU A 231 5.72 0.05 -6.78
CA LEU A 231 4.70 0.25 -5.75
C LEU A 231 4.71 -0.91 -4.75
N THR A 232 4.59 -2.14 -5.24
CA THR A 232 4.49 -3.34 -4.41
C THR A 232 5.79 -3.63 -3.67
N ALA A 233 6.95 -3.40 -4.31
CA ALA A 233 8.25 -3.55 -3.68
C ALA A 233 8.40 -2.61 -2.48
N TYR A 234 7.99 -1.34 -2.62
CA TYR A 234 8.02 -0.38 -1.51
C TYR A 234 7.16 -0.87 -0.33
N TRP A 235 5.89 -1.21 -0.56
CA TRP A 235 4.97 -1.59 0.50
C TRP A 235 5.33 -2.93 1.15
N MET A 236 5.74 -3.93 0.37
CA MET A 236 6.16 -5.22 0.92
C MET A 236 7.47 -5.12 1.70
N HIS A 237 8.47 -4.40 1.17
CA HIS A 237 9.72 -4.19 1.90
C HIS A 237 9.48 -3.47 3.23
N ARG A 238 8.75 -2.34 3.19
CA ARG A 238 8.35 -1.61 4.41
C ARG A 238 7.63 -2.53 5.39
N GLY A 239 6.72 -3.34 4.87
CA GLY A 239 5.94 -4.30 5.65
C GLY A 239 6.77 -5.33 6.39
N ILE A 240 7.58 -6.07 5.64
CA ILE A 240 8.44 -7.11 6.19
C ILE A 240 9.44 -6.48 7.17
N ALA A 241 9.99 -5.30 6.87
CA ALA A 241 10.88 -4.59 7.79
C ALA A 241 10.20 -4.24 9.12
N GLU A 242 8.98 -3.67 9.08
CA GLU A 242 8.21 -3.36 10.29
C GLU A 242 7.87 -4.63 11.10
N CYS A 243 7.51 -5.73 10.43
CA CYS A 243 7.22 -7.01 11.08
C CYS A 243 8.45 -7.72 11.65
N THR A 244 9.68 -7.35 11.26
CA THR A 244 10.87 -8.11 11.70
C THR A 244 11.84 -7.31 12.58
N PHE A 245 11.82 -5.98 12.50
CA PHE A 245 12.71 -5.15 13.34
C PHE A 245 11.97 -4.21 14.27
N GLY A 246 10.66 -4.00 14.09
CA GLY A 246 9.91 -2.98 14.81
C GLY A 246 10.38 -1.57 14.44
N LYS A 247 9.49 -0.58 14.49
CA LYS A 247 9.87 0.85 14.37
C LYS A 247 10.21 1.49 15.72
N HIS A 248 9.93 0.79 16.82
CA HIS A 248 10.12 1.28 18.18
C HIS A 248 11.00 0.32 18.97
N PRO A 249 11.95 0.83 19.78
CA PRO A 249 12.76 0.01 20.67
C PRO A 249 11.93 -0.81 21.69
N ASP A 250 10.68 -0.41 21.94
CA ASP A 250 9.73 -1.14 22.81
C ASP A 250 8.73 -2.03 22.05
N ALA A 251 8.74 -1.99 20.71
CA ALA A 251 7.87 -2.82 19.88
C ALA A 251 8.64 -4.07 19.46
N ALA A 252 8.52 -5.14 20.25
CA ALA A 252 9.00 -6.44 19.82
C ALA A 252 8.42 -6.76 18.43
N PRO A 253 9.22 -7.23 17.46
CA PRO A 253 8.76 -7.57 16.10
C PRO A 253 7.67 -8.67 16.08
N THR A 254 7.38 -9.29 17.22
CA THR A 254 6.34 -10.28 17.46
C THR A 254 5.34 -9.83 18.53
N ASP A 255 5.07 -8.53 18.65
CA ASP A 255 4.04 -8.07 19.57
C ASP A 255 2.65 -8.60 19.18
N CYS A 256 1.78 -8.75 20.19
CA CYS A 256 0.43 -9.28 19.99
C CYS A 256 -0.38 -8.48 18.96
N TYR A 257 -0.02 -7.22 18.72
CA TYR A 257 -0.67 -6.34 17.74
C TYR A 257 -0.34 -6.73 16.29
N ILE A 258 0.89 -7.15 15.98
CA ILE A 258 1.23 -7.69 14.66
C ILE A 258 0.53 -9.02 14.42
N LEU A 259 0.47 -9.90 15.42
CA LEU A 259 -0.27 -11.17 15.30
C LEU A 259 -1.77 -10.92 15.05
N LEU A 260 -2.38 -10.03 15.85
CA LEU A 260 -3.77 -9.65 15.69
C LEU A 260 -4.01 -8.97 14.33
N ALA A 261 -3.07 -8.11 13.90
CA ALA A 261 -3.12 -7.48 12.60
C ALA A 261 -3.08 -8.48 11.44
N VAL A 262 -2.21 -9.49 11.49
CA VAL A 262 -2.16 -10.55 10.48
C VAL A 262 -3.50 -11.28 10.39
N ILE A 263 -4.10 -11.65 11.54
CA ILE A 263 -5.43 -12.29 11.59
C ILE A 263 -6.49 -11.37 10.98
N LEU A 264 -6.49 -10.10 11.35
CA LEU A 264 -7.43 -9.09 10.83
C LEU A 264 -7.17 -8.74 9.35
N CYS A 265 -5.99 -9.05 8.82
CA CYS A 265 -5.61 -8.86 7.42
C CYS A 265 -5.96 -10.07 6.55
N ILE A 266 -6.27 -11.26 7.10
CA ILE A 266 -6.71 -12.41 6.30
C ILE A 266 -7.90 -12.03 5.39
N PRO A 267 -8.95 -11.35 5.90
CA PRO A 267 -10.05 -10.87 5.07
C PRO A 267 -9.63 -9.73 4.12
N THR A 268 -8.54 -9.00 4.39
CA THR A 268 -8.06 -7.93 3.49
C THR A 268 -7.49 -8.42 2.16
N THR A 269 -7.20 -9.72 2.06
CA THR A 269 -6.75 -10.40 0.83
C THR A 269 -7.71 -10.21 -0.34
N ALA A 270 -9.02 -10.15 -0.08
CA ALA A 270 -10.01 -9.88 -1.12
C ALA A 270 -9.81 -8.50 -1.77
N GLY A 271 -9.41 -7.49 -1.00
CA GLY A 271 -9.07 -6.17 -1.52
C GLY A 271 -7.86 -6.17 -2.46
N ALA A 272 -6.84 -6.99 -2.17
CA ALA A 272 -5.67 -7.14 -3.03
C ALA A 272 -5.94 -8.02 -4.26
N LEU A 273 -6.93 -8.93 -4.18
CA LEU A 273 -7.36 -9.74 -5.32
C LEU A 273 -8.13 -8.94 -6.37
N GLY A 274 -8.88 -7.90 -5.98
CA GLY A 274 -9.67 -7.10 -6.92
C GLY A 274 -8.86 -6.53 -8.10
N PRO A 275 -7.75 -5.79 -7.88
CA PRO A 275 -6.93 -5.21 -8.93
C PRO A 275 -6.18 -6.22 -9.82
N VAL A 276 -6.10 -7.50 -9.41
CA VAL A 276 -5.46 -8.59 -10.19
C VAL A 276 -6.49 -9.57 -10.75
N SER A 277 -7.78 -9.31 -10.53
CA SER A 277 -8.89 -10.13 -11.00
C SER A 277 -9.55 -9.46 -12.21
N ALA A 278 -9.06 -9.73 -13.41
CA ALA A 278 -9.75 -9.34 -14.63
C ALA A 278 -10.79 -10.40 -15.02
N LYS A 279 -11.99 -9.98 -15.46
CA LYS A 279 -12.94 -10.90 -16.12
C LYS A 279 -12.39 -11.45 -17.44
N THR A 280 -11.53 -10.68 -18.11
CA THR A 280 -10.95 -11.04 -19.40
C THR A 280 -9.46 -11.32 -19.26
N ALA A 281 -9.07 -12.55 -19.58
CA ALA A 281 -7.70 -13.03 -19.53
C ALA A 281 -6.98 -12.84 -20.87
N VAL A 282 -5.97 -11.96 -20.96
CA VAL A 282 -5.35 -11.58 -22.25
C VAL A 282 -3.83 -11.84 -22.28
N MET A 283 -3.15 -11.60 -21.15
CA MET A 283 -1.72 -11.70 -20.94
C MET A 283 -1.37 -12.88 -20.03
N PHE A 284 -1.25 -12.66 -18.72
CA PHE A 284 -0.62 -13.61 -17.80
C PHE A 284 -1.58 -14.69 -17.30
N SER A 285 -2.87 -14.37 -17.17
CA SER A 285 -3.95 -15.31 -16.83
C SER A 285 -4.25 -16.39 -17.88
N LYS A 286 -3.63 -16.33 -19.07
CA LYS A 286 -3.61 -17.47 -20.02
C LYS A 286 -2.87 -18.70 -19.46
N GLY A 287 -2.17 -18.58 -18.34
CA GLY A 287 -1.46 -19.68 -17.66
C GLY A 287 -2.34 -20.71 -16.94
N GLY A 288 -3.66 -20.51 -16.88
CA GLY A 288 -4.61 -21.50 -16.32
C GLY A 288 -4.72 -21.52 -14.79
N GLU A 289 -5.37 -22.54 -14.23
CA GLU A 289 -5.75 -22.62 -12.81
C GLU A 289 -4.57 -22.55 -11.82
N GLY A 290 -3.40 -23.09 -12.19
CA GLY A 290 -2.21 -23.02 -11.33
C GLY A 290 -1.75 -21.58 -11.07
N LEU A 291 -1.95 -20.69 -12.04
CA LEU A 291 -1.57 -19.29 -11.93
C LEU A 291 -2.53 -18.50 -11.03
N ASN A 292 -3.82 -18.91 -10.97
CA ASN A 292 -4.79 -18.33 -10.03
C ASN A 292 -4.37 -18.56 -8.58
N TRP A 293 -3.83 -19.73 -8.24
CA TRP A 293 -3.33 -20.03 -6.89
C TRP A 293 -2.10 -19.19 -6.54
N VAL A 294 -1.20 -18.97 -7.49
CA VAL A 294 -0.07 -18.06 -7.33
C VAL A 294 -0.56 -16.63 -7.08
N THR A 295 -1.52 -16.14 -7.88
CA THR A 295 -2.12 -14.81 -7.70
C THR A 295 -2.78 -14.65 -6.33
N VAL A 296 -3.51 -15.67 -5.84
CA VAL A 296 -4.10 -15.66 -4.50
C VAL A 296 -3.03 -15.65 -3.41
N GLY A 297 -2.01 -16.49 -3.53
CA GLY A 297 -0.89 -16.53 -2.59
C GLY A 297 -0.16 -15.19 -2.50
N VAL A 298 0.14 -14.59 -3.65
CA VAL A 298 0.86 -13.32 -3.74
C VAL A 298 -0.01 -12.16 -3.23
N ALA A 299 -1.31 -12.13 -3.54
CA ALA A 299 -2.24 -11.14 -2.99
C ALA A 299 -2.38 -11.26 -1.46
N ALA A 300 -2.37 -12.49 -0.92
CA ALA A 300 -2.39 -12.73 0.52
C ALA A 300 -1.11 -12.22 1.18
N VAL A 301 0.06 -12.57 0.64
CA VAL A 301 1.35 -12.09 1.17
C VAL A 301 1.46 -10.58 1.06
N PHE A 302 1.07 -9.98 -0.07
CA PHE A 302 0.99 -8.53 -0.22
C PHE A 302 0.07 -7.91 0.82
N SER A 303 -1.07 -8.54 1.13
CA SER A 303 -2.00 -8.04 2.13
C SER A 303 -1.42 -8.12 3.55
N PHE A 304 -0.80 -9.24 3.91
CA PHE A 304 -0.15 -9.37 5.21
C PHE A 304 0.99 -8.39 5.38
N MET A 305 1.86 -8.27 4.38
CA MET A 305 3.05 -7.43 4.50
C MET A 305 2.71 -5.95 4.30
N GLY A 306 1.88 -5.60 3.32
CA GLY A 306 1.49 -4.22 3.05
C GLY A 306 0.53 -3.63 4.10
N TYR A 307 -0.40 -4.43 4.63
CA TYR A 307 -1.45 -3.92 5.53
C TYR A 307 -1.23 -4.23 7.00
N ALA A 308 -0.73 -5.40 7.39
CA ALA A 308 -0.64 -5.74 8.83
C ALA A 308 0.14 -4.71 9.67
N PRO A 309 1.25 -4.11 9.19
CA PRO A 309 1.94 -3.08 9.98
C PRO A 309 1.09 -1.84 10.27
N GLY A 310 0.24 -1.43 9.33
CA GLY A 310 -0.69 -0.32 9.51
C GLY A 310 -1.81 -0.66 10.50
N VAL A 311 -2.39 -1.87 10.40
CA VAL A 311 -3.37 -2.37 11.40
C VAL A 311 -2.74 -2.39 12.78
N ALA A 312 -1.53 -2.94 12.90
CA ALA A 312 -0.83 -3.03 14.17
C ALA A 312 -0.57 -1.63 14.76
N GLY A 313 -0.17 -0.65 13.94
CA GLY A 313 -0.02 0.75 14.35
C GLY A 313 -1.31 1.38 14.90
N ILE A 314 -2.45 1.12 14.26
CA ILE A 314 -3.77 1.57 14.73
C ILE A 314 -4.12 0.90 16.06
N LEU A 315 -4.00 -0.42 16.14
CA LEU A 315 -4.30 -1.18 17.36
C LEU A 315 -3.46 -0.71 18.55
N ARG A 316 -2.15 -0.47 18.33
CA ARG A 316 -1.27 0.13 19.33
C ARG A 316 -1.78 1.50 19.75
N SER A 317 -2.16 2.36 18.81
CA SER A 317 -2.65 3.71 19.12
C SER A 317 -3.99 3.73 19.88
N CYS A 318 -4.81 2.68 19.74
CA CYS A 318 -6.05 2.52 20.50
C CYS A 318 -5.81 2.01 21.93
N HIS A 319 -4.74 1.23 22.16
CA HIS A 319 -4.41 0.66 23.47
C HIS A 319 -3.34 1.46 24.25
N PHE A 320 -2.51 2.26 23.58
CA PHE A 320 -1.57 3.18 24.22
C PHE A 320 -2.23 4.56 24.40
N LYS A 321 -2.74 4.81 25.60
CA LYS A 321 -2.47 6.12 26.22
C LYS A 321 -1.06 6.01 26.79
N PRO A 322 -0.05 6.76 26.32
CA PRO A 322 1.16 6.88 27.09
C PRO A 322 0.75 7.41 28.46
N ALA A 323 1.19 6.75 29.52
CA ALA A 323 1.13 7.25 30.88
C ALA A 323 2.11 8.43 31.01
N GLU A 324 1.93 9.48 30.22
CA GLU A 324 2.70 10.72 30.25
C GLU A 324 2.03 11.79 31.11
N LYS A 325 1.07 11.40 31.96
CA LYS A 325 0.46 12.33 32.94
C LYS A 325 0.89 12.11 34.39
N ASN A 326 1.77 11.15 34.67
CA ASN A 326 2.25 10.88 36.03
C ASN A 326 3.76 11.09 36.23
N ARG A 327 4.53 11.47 35.19
CA ARG A 327 5.97 11.76 35.35
C ARG A 327 6.30 13.22 35.64
N GLU A 328 5.32 14.14 35.59
CA GLU A 328 5.53 15.52 36.03
C GLU A 328 5.30 15.74 37.53
N GLU A 329 4.70 14.77 38.25
CA GLU A 329 4.54 14.85 39.72
C GLU A 329 5.63 14.11 40.51
N ASP A 330 6.36 13.17 39.90
CA ASP A 330 7.41 12.39 40.60
C ASP A 330 8.82 13.02 40.54
N HIS A 331 9.03 14.08 39.75
CA HIS A 331 10.32 14.78 39.69
C HIS A 331 10.45 15.97 40.66
N LEU A 332 9.46 16.19 41.54
CA LEU A 332 9.53 17.19 42.60
C LEU A 332 9.81 16.63 44.00
N VAL A 333 9.97 15.31 44.17
CA VAL A 333 10.18 14.69 45.50
C VAL A 333 11.56 14.07 45.71
N ASP A 334 12.36 13.79 44.66
CA ASP A 334 13.63 13.07 44.83
C ASP A 334 14.91 13.94 44.87
N ASN A 335 14.78 15.21 45.25
CA ASN A 335 15.93 16.11 45.46
C ASN A 335 16.27 16.37 46.94
N THR A 336 15.78 15.56 47.89
CA THR A 336 16.02 15.77 49.34
C THR A 336 16.59 14.60 50.14
N SER A 337 17.02 13.48 49.54
CA SER A 337 17.52 12.33 50.32
C SER A 337 18.95 11.84 50.03
N LEU A 338 19.69 12.44 49.10
CA LEU A 338 21.05 11.97 48.73
C LEU A 338 22.21 12.94 49.07
N ARG A 339 22.02 13.86 50.03
CA ARG A 339 23.10 14.72 50.56
C ARG A 339 23.54 14.43 52.00
N SER A 340 23.16 13.30 52.59
CA SER A 340 23.57 12.95 53.95
C SER A 340 24.08 11.51 54.08
N PHE A 341 25.06 11.09 53.27
CA PHE A 341 25.94 9.95 53.59
C PHE A 341 27.26 10.06 52.80
N ALA A 342 28.01 11.13 53.06
CA ALA A 342 29.43 11.24 52.72
C ALA A 342 30.11 12.11 53.80
N ALA A 343 30.09 11.61 55.03
CA ALA A 343 30.89 12.10 56.16
C ALA A 343 30.98 11.00 57.22
N CYS A 344 31.86 10.03 56.99
CA CYS A 344 32.66 9.32 58.00
C CYS A 344 33.68 8.43 57.29
#